data_AF-A0AAV0BXM9-F1
#
_entry.id   AF-A0AAV0BXM9-F1
#
_cell.length_a   1.000
_cell.length_b   1.000
_cell.length_c   1.000
_cell.angle_alpha   90.00
_cell.angle_beta   90.00
_cell.angle_gamma   90.00
#
_symmetry.space_group_name_H-M   'P 1'
#
loop_
_entity.id
_entity.type
_entity.pdbx_description
1 polymer ?
#
loop_
_entity_poly.entity_id
_entity_poly.type
_entity_poly.pdbx_seq_one_letter_code
_entity_poly.pdbx_strand_id
1 'polypeptide(L)' 'MIHETKFTAWMRANQVYPEARKLTYVDFPSKFVWKKNIKQWVERQRGFAVGRVYFVRPGAGEKYYLRTLLN' A
#
# COMPACT_ATOMS: atom_id res chain seq x y z
N MET A 1 -17.57 5.41 26.03
CA MET A 1 -17.29 5.46 24.58
C MET A 1 -15.92 4.87 24.35
N ILE A 2 -15.81 3.72 23.67
CA ILE A 2 -14.52 3.11 23.37
C ILE A 2 -13.84 3.97 22.29
N HIS A 3 -12.81 4.72 22.66
CA HIS A 3 -12.01 5.45 21.70
C HIS A 3 -11.25 4.46 20.82
N GLU A 4 -11.59 4.41 19.54
CA GLU A 4 -10.87 3.60 18.55
C GLU A 4 -9.53 4.27 18.23
N THR A 5 -8.50 3.89 18.98
CA THR A 5 -7.13 4.32 18.74
C THR A 5 -6.42 3.36 17.79
N LYS A 6 -5.29 3.79 17.21
CA LYS A 6 -4.43 2.93 16.38
C LYS A 6 -3.97 1.67 17.12
N PHE A 7 -3.80 1.77 18.43
CA PHE A 7 -3.41 0.67 19.30
C PHE A 7 -4.56 -0.34 19.50
N THR A 8 -5.79 0.13 19.73
CA THR A 8 -6.98 -0.73 19.81
C THR A 8 -7.21 -1.48 18.50
N ALA A 9 -7.00 -0.80 17.37
CA ALA A 9 -7.09 -1.44 16.06
C ALA A 9 -5.93 -2.43 15.79
N TRP A 10 -4.74 -2.19 16.33
CA TRP A 10 -3.61 -3.14 16.28
C TRP A 10 -3.94 -4.41 17.07
N MET A 11 -4.55 -4.29 18.25
CA MET A 11 -5.01 -5.45 19.04
C MET A 11 -6.04 -6.30 18.27
N ARG A 12 -6.99 -5.66 17.58
CA ARG A 12 -7.94 -6.37 16.71
C ARG A 12 -7.23 -7.05 15.54
N ALA A 13 -6.27 -6.37 14.91
CA ALA A 13 -5.49 -6.96 13.82
C ALA A 13 -4.67 -8.18 14.29
N ASN A 14 -4.12 -8.16 15.51
CA ASN A 14 -3.43 -9.30 16.10
C ASN A 14 -4.34 -10.52 16.34
N GLN A 15 -5.64 -10.30 16.55
CA GLN A 15 -6.60 -11.39 16.67
C GLN A 15 -6.87 -12.05 15.31
N VAL A 16 -7.06 -11.24 14.27
CA VAL A 16 -7.44 -11.67 12.91
C VAL A 16 -6.25 -12.26 12.14
N TYR A 17 -5.07 -11.65 12.25
CA TYR A 17 -3.89 -12.01 11.46
C TYR A 17 -2.86 -12.75 12.33
N PRO A 18 -2.54 -14.02 12.06
CA PRO A 18 -1.49 -14.74 12.78
C PRO A 18 -0.10 -14.09 12.60
N GLU A 19 0.17 -13.54 11.42
CA GLU A 19 1.43 -12.85 11.11
C GLU A 19 1.62 -11.56 11.89
N ALA A 20 0.52 -10.90 12.28
CA ALA A 20 0.55 -9.71 13.12
C ALA A 20 1.12 -10.03 14.53
N ARG A 21 0.86 -11.23 15.06
CA ARG A 21 1.36 -11.66 16.38
C ARG A 21 2.87 -11.85 16.43
N LYS A 22 3.50 -12.08 15.28
CA LYS A 22 4.96 -12.23 15.15
C LYS A 22 5.68 -10.88 15.07
N LEU A 23 4.95 -9.78 14.97
CA LEU A 23 5.49 -8.44 14.77
C LEU A 23 5.33 -7.61 16.04
N THR A 24 6.37 -6.86 16.40
CA THR A 24 6.24 -5.83 17.43
C THR A 24 5.43 -4.66 16.90
N TYR A 25 4.86 -3.84 17.79
CA TYR A 25 4.13 -2.63 17.39
C TYR A 25 4.99 -1.66 16.56
N VAL A 26 6.32 -1.65 16.78
CA VAL A 26 7.27 -0.82 16.03
C VAL A 26 7.45 -1.34 14.61
N ASP A 27 7.52 -2.66 14.43
CA ASP A 27 7.68 -3.30 13.12
C ASP A 27 6.36 -3.44 12.36
N PHE A 28 5.23 -3.32 13.05
CA PHE A 28 3.90 -3.51 12.49
C PHE A 28 3.59 -2.64 11.25
N PRO A 29 3.90 -1.32 11.23
CA PRO A 29 3.67 -0.46 10.09
C PRO A 29 4.51 -0.82 8.85
N SER A 30 5.54 -1.67 8.99
CA SER A 30 6.33 -2.13 7.86
C SER A 30 5.54 -3.11 6.97
N LYS A 31 4.69 -3.94 7.58
CA LYS A 31 3.90 -4.98 6.89
C LYS A 31 2.41 -4.64 6.79
N PHE A 32 1.89 -3.75 7.62
CA PHE A 32 0.48 -3.36 7.63
C PHE A 32 0.32 -1.87 7.35
N VAL A 33 -0.72 -1.51 6.61
CA VAL A 33 -1.06 -0.12 6.30
C VAL A 33 -2.30 0.30 7.06
N TRP A 34 -2.24 1.48 7.68
CA TRP A 34 -3.39 2.09 8.35
C TRP A 34 -4.37 2.68 7.33
N LYS A 35 -5.57 2.11 7.23
CA LYS A 35 -6.65 2.68 6.42
C LYS A 35 -7.51 3.59 7.30
N LYS A 36 -7.33 4.91 7.15
CA LYS A 36 -8.08 5.93 7.90
C LYS A 36 -9.60 5.84 7.71
N ASN A 37 -10.06 5.48 6.51
CA ASN A 37 -11.49 5.41 6.16
C ASN A 37 -12.25 4.36 6.99
N ILE A 38 -11.62 3.20 7.23
CA ILE A 38 -12.19 2.09 7.98
C ILE A 38 -11.62 1.97 9.41
N LYS A 39 -10.67 2.85 9.79
CA LYS A 39 -9.93 2.83 11.05
C LYS A 39 -9.37 1.43 11.40
N GLN A 40 -8.84 0.74 10.40
CA GLN A 40 -8.31 -0.60 10.55
C GLN A 40 -6.94 -0.74 9.89
N TRP A 41 -6.19 -1.71 10.40
CA TRP A 41 -4.94 -2.15 9.80
C TRP A 41 -5.22 -3.26 8.80
N VAL A 42 -4.71 -3.08 7.59
CA VAL A 42 -4.84 -4.06 6.51
C VAL A 42 -3.45 -4.48 6.07
N GLU A 43 -3.29 -5.75 5.73
CA GLU A 43 -2.04 -6.27 5.19
C GLU A 43 -1.61 -5.44 3.98
N ARG A 44 -0.33 -5.06 3.95
CA ARG A 44 0.23 -4.31 2.84
C ARG A 44 0.30 -5.23 1.63
N GLN A 45 -0.62 -5.05 0.69
CA GLN A 45 -0.50 -5.67 -0.62
C GLN A 45 0.69 -5.07 -1.37
N ARG A 46 1.82 -5.77 -1.40
CA ARG A 46 2.89 -5.53 -2.38
C ARG A 46 2.46 -6.17 -3.70
N GLY A 47 1.57 -5.48 -4.43
CA GLY A 47 1.26 -5.84 -5.81
C GLY A 47 2.46 -5.56 -6.74
N PHE A 48 2.51 -6.24 -7.87
CA PHE A 48 3.43 -5.92 -8.96
C PHE A 48 2.95 -4.62 -9.62
N ALA A 49 3.37 -3.47 -9.07
CA ALA A 49 3.19 -2.21 -9.74
C ALA A 49 4.20 -2.16 -10.89
N VAL A 50 3.75 -2.45 -12.12
CA VAL A 50 4.50 -2.07 -13.32
C VAL A 50 4.76 -0.57 -13.20
N GLY A 51 6.01 -0.21 -12.91
CA GLY A 51 6.40 1.13 -12.53
C GLY A 51 5.87 2.16 -13.52
N ARG A 52 5.53 3.34 -12.99
CA ARG A 52 5.05 4.52 -13.73
C ARG A 52 5.55 4.50 -15.18
N VAL A 53 4.67 4.18 -16.12
CA VAL A 53 4.92 4.43 -17.54
C VAL A 53 5.13 5.94 -17.61
N TYR A 54 6.38 6.39 -17.79
CA TYR A 54 6.69 7.80 -17.95
C TYR A 54 5.70 8.40 -18.94
N PHE A 55 4.86 9.32 -18.48
CA PHE A 55 3.91 10.01 -19.35
C PHE A 55 4.72 10.93 -20.26
N VAL A 56 4.97 10.47 -21.48
CA VAL A 56 5.60 11.28 -22.52
C VAL A 56 4.50 12.19 -23.06
N ARG A 57 4.68 13.51 -22.90
CA ARG A 57 3.72 14.48 -23.46
C ARG A 57 3.66 14.31 -24.98
N PRO A 58 2.48 14.37 -25.62
CA PRO A 58 2.33 14.24 -27.07
C PRO A 58 3.15 15.26 -27.88
N GLY A 59 3.53 16.39 -27.27
CA GLY A 59 4.43 17.39 -27.87
C GLY A 59 5.92 17.01 -27.89
N ALA A 60 6.31 15.85 -27.36
CA ALA A 60 7.71 15.40 -27.33
C ALA A 60 8.18 14.70 -28.63
N GLY A 61 7.37 14.75 -29.70
CA GLY A 61 7.76 14.31 -31.04
C GLY A 61 8.12 12.83 -31.15
N GLU A 62 9.15 12.53 -31.94
CA GLU A 62 9.60 11.17 -32.35
C GLU A 62 9.69 10.14 -31.22
N LYS A 63 10.07 10.56 -30.01
CA LYS A 63 10.19 9.66 -28.84
C LYS A 63 8.84 9.07 -28.39
N TYR A 64 7.73 9.78 -28.64
CA TYR A 64 6.39 9.24 -28.39
C TYR A 64 6.04 8.16 -29.42
N TYR A 65 6.26 8.43 -30.71
CA TYR A 65 5.98 7.50 -31.79
C TYR A 65 6.81 6.21 -31.71
N LEU A 66 8.11 6.32 -31.42
CA LEU A 66 8.97 5.14 -31.27
C LEU A 66 8.46 4.19 -30.17
N ARG A 67 7.96 4.75 -29.07
CA ARG A 67 7.44 3.96 -27.95
C ARG A 67 6.10 3.30 -28.25
N THR A 68 5.27 3.93 -29.10
CA THR A 68 3.98 3.37 -29.54
C THR A 68 4.16 2.26 -30.58
N LEU A 69 5.17 2.36 -31.47
CA LEU A 69 5.41 1.38 -32.53
C LEU A 69 6.18 0.12 -32.08
N LEU A 70 6.99 0.22 -31.03
CA LEU A 70 7.79 -0.89 -30.50
C LEU A 70 7.05 -1.72 -29.44
N ASN A 71 5.74 -1.51 -29.29
CA ASN A 71 4.88 -2.22 -28.35
C ASN A 71 3.85 -3.06 -29.11
#